data_AF-A0AA38G995-F1
#
_entry.id   AF-A0AA38G995-F1
#
_cell.length_a   1.000
_cell.length_b   1.000
_cell.length_c   1.000
_cell.angle_alpha   90.00
_cell.angle_beta   90.00
_cell.angle_gamma   90.00
#
_symmetry.space_group_name_H-M   'P 1'
#
loop_
_entity.id
_entity.type
_entity.pdbx_description
1 polymer ?
#
loop_
_entity_poly.entity_id
_entity_poly.type
_entity_poly.pdbx_seq_one_letter_code
_entity_poly.pdbx_strand_id
1 'polypeptide(L)'
;YPKISTEELKRATGDFSPSNLIGAGSYGSVYRGVLSSGDRIAVKVFTDSNLERAERSFLRECKTLGKVRHRNLVKIITSCSTPEFKALVLPLMANGSLHQHLHGEMEIAGRLSLQRRLSILCDVAHGVSYLHHDYSPPIVHCDLKPQNILLNEQMTAHVADFGIARLFSPTDDGLAATSALKGTVGYIPPEYGIGGTISTKGDVYSYGIL
;
A
#
# COMPACT_ATOMS: atom_id res chain seq x y z
N TYR A 1 15.14 -8.87 7.99
CA TYR A 1 13.88 -9.48 8.42
C TYR A 1 14.07 -10.99 8.44
N PRO A 2 13.57 -11.71 9.46
CA PRO A 2 13.60 -13.18 9.43
C PRO A 2 12.85 -13.66 8.18
N LYS A 3 13.49 -14.51 7.37
CA LYS A 3 12.87 -15.06 6.16
C LYS A 3 11.74 -15.99 6.57
N ILE A 4 10.55 -15.79 6.01
CA ILE A 4 9.40 -16.69 6.18
C ILE A 4 9.30 -17.62 4.97
N SER A 5 9.02 -18.89 5.20
CA SER A 5 8.84 -19.88 4.13
C SER A 5 7.47 -19.81 3.47
N THR A 6 7.35 -20.31 2.25
CA THR A 6 6.07 -20.42 1.55
C THR A 6 5.12 -21.35 2.32
N GLU A 7 5.63 -22.41 2.92
CA GLU A 7 4.89 -23.41 3.72
C GLU A 7 4.30 -22.79 4.99
N GLU A 8 5.04 -21.91 5.65
CA GLU A 8 4.51 -21.13 6.78
C GLU A 8 3.38 -20.20 6.33
N LEU A 9 3.53 -19.52 5.19
CA LEU A 9 2.47 -18.65 4.66
C LEU A 9 1.24 -19.44 4.23
N LYS A 10 1.41 -20.62 3.63
CA LYS A 10 0.31 -21.54 3.31
C LYS A 10 -0.44 -21.95 4.56
N ARG A 11 0.27 -22.42 5.60
CA ARG A 11 -0.38 -22.76 6.88
C ARG A 11 -1.12 -21.57 7.49
N ALA A 12 -0.50 -20.39 7.50
CA ALA A 12 -1.10 -19.20 8.09
C ALA A 12 -2.37 -18.71 7.36
N THR A 13 -2.47 -18.96 6.06
CA THR A 13 -3.55 -18.46 5.19
C THR A 13 -4.57 -19.54 4.80
N GLY A 14 -4.40 -20.78 5.28
CA GLY A 14 -5.24 -21.92 4.85
C GLY A 14 -5.01 -22.27 3.38
N ASP A 15 -3.75 -22.38 2.98
CA ASP A 15 -3.28 -22.58 1.60
C ASP A 15 -3.81 -21.52 0.63
N PHE A 16 -3.76 -20.25 1.04
CA PHE A 16 -4.30 -19.12 0.29
C PHE A 16 -5.77 -19.31 -0.09
N SER A 17 -6.57 -19.87 0.83
CA SER A 17 -8.00 -20.13 0.62
C SER A 17 -8.74 -18.87 0.17
N PRO A 18 -9.69 -18.97 -0.79
CA PRO A 18 -10.57 -17.86 -1.16
C PRO A 18 -11.34 -17.26 0.03
N SER A 19 -11.63 -18.07 1.06
CA SER A 19 -12.27 -17.60 2.30
C SER A 19 -11.42 -16.62 3.14
N ASN A 20 -10.12 -16.55 2.84
CA ASN A 20 -9.17 -15.65 3.45
C ASN A 20 -8.73 -14.52 2.51
N LEU A 21 -9.27 -14.44 1.29
CA LEU A 21 -9.01 -13.33 0.38
C LEU A 21 -9.67 -12.06 0.93
N ILE A 22 -8.86 -11.02 1.16
CA ILE A 22 -9.33 -9.72 1.68
C ILE A 22 -9.16 -8.59 0.67
N GLY A 23 -8.46 -8.83 -0.43
CA GLY A 23 -8.32 -7.88 -1.53
C GLY A 23 -7.66 -8.51 -2.74
N ALA A 24 -8.01 -8.01 -3.92
CA ALA A 24 -7.36 -8.37 -5.17
C ALA A 24 -7.14 -7.10 -5.99
N GLY A 25 -6.02 -7.01 -6.67
CA GLY A 25 -5.65 -5.85 -7.45
C GLY A 25 -4.73 -6.21 -8.61
N SER A 26 -4.25 -5.18 -9.31
CA SER A 26 -3.43 -5.35 -10.51
C SER A 26 -2.16 -6.17 -10.28
N TYR A 27 -1.55 -6.09 -9.09
CA TYR A 27 -0.28 -6.76 -8.79
C TYR A 27 -0.43 -8.11 -8.09
N GLY A 28 -1.65 -8.55 -7.80
CA GLY A 28 -1.92 -9.82 -7.13
C GLY A 28 -3.01 -9.75 -6.07
N SER A 29 -2.95 -10.68 -5.12
CA SER A 29 -4.01 -10.93 -4.14
C SER A 29 -3.49 -10.79 -2.71
N VAL A 30 -4.34 -10.31 -1.81
CA VAL A 30 -4.04 -10.14 -0.39
C VAL A 30 -4.91 -11.09 0.42
N TYR A 31 -4.27 -11.91 1.25
CA TYR A 31 -4.92 -12.88 2.12
C TYR A 31 -4.72 -12.50 3.58
N ARG A 32 -5.76 -12.64 4.41
CA ARG A 32 -5.58 -12.64 5.86
C ARG A 32 -4.98 -13.97 6.30
N GLY A 33 -4.20 -13.94 7.38
CA GLY A 33 -3.67 -15.15 8.00
C GLY A 33 -3.30 -14.95 9.45
N VAL A 34 -2.97 -16.05 10.12
CA VAL A 34 -2.49 -16.07 11.51
C VAL A 34 -1.21 -16.88 11.57
N LEU A 35 -0.11 -16.27 11.99
CA LEU A 35 1.16 -16.96 12.20
C LEU A 35 1.06 -17.93 13.38
N SER A 36 2.00 -18.89 13.48
CA SER A 36 2.10 -19.80 14.63
C SER A 36 2.32 -19.07 15.96
N SER A 37 2.87 -17.85 15.92
CA SER A 37 2.97 -16.94 17.07
C SER A 37 1.63 -16.38 17.55
N GLY A 38 0.56 -16.51 16.76
CA GLY A 38 -0.74 -15.88 16.99
C GLY A 38 -0.89 -14.52 16.31
N ASP A 39 0.16 -13.99 15.69
CA ASP A 39 0.12 -12.69 15.02
C ASP A 39 -0.79 -12.72 13.79
N ARG A 40 -1.72 -11.76 13.72
CA ARG A 40 -2.61 -11.56 12.57
C ARG A 40 -1.87 -10.80 11.47
N ILE A 41 -1.84 -11.38 10.28
CA ILE A 41 -1.08 -10.85 9.14
C ILE A 41 -1.95 -10.69 7.89
N ALA A 42 -1.53 -9.78 7.03
CA ALA A 42 -1.96 -9.69 5.64
C ALA A 42 -0.79 -10.14 4.75
N VAL A 43 -1.06 -11.08 3.85
CA VAL A 43 -0.09 -11.66 2.92
C VAL A 43 -0.46 -11.23 1.51
N LYS A 44 0.28 -10.26 0.96
CA LYS A 44 0.14 -9.84 -0.44
C LYS A 44 1.00 -10.76 -1.30
N VAL A 45 0.35 -11.64 -2.05
CA VAL A 45 0.96 -12.56 -3.02
C VAL A 45 0.95 -11.91 -4.39
N PHE A 46 2.10 -11.85 -5.04
CA PHE A 46 2.25 -11.19 -6.33
C PHE A 46 2.08 -12.20 -7.46
N THR A 47 0.93 -12.18 -8.13
CA THR A 47 0.52 -13.19 -9.15
C THR A 47 -0.05 -12.54 -10.43
N ASP A 48 0.46 -11.37 -10.82
CA ASP A 48 0.10 -10.70 -12.08
C ASP A 48 0.40 -11.61 -13.29
N SER A 49 -0.45 -11.59 -14.31
CA SER A 49 -0.22 -12.32 -15.57
C SER A 49 1.06 -11.86 -16.27
N ASN A 50 1.47 -10.62 -16.03
CA ASN A 50 2.79 -10.11 -16.35
C ASN A 50 3.73 -10.27 -15.13
N LEU A 51 4.48 -11.38 -15.13
CA LEU A 51 5.43 -11.72 -14.07
C LEU A 51 6.48 -10.63 -13.82
N GLU A 52 6.99 -9.99 -14.87
CA GLU A 52 8.01 -8.94 -14.75
C GLU A 52 7.45 -7.69 -14.04
N ARG A 53 6.20 -7.34 -14.32
CA ARG A 53 5.49 -6.24 -13.66
C ARG A 53 5.24 -6.56 -12.18
N ALA A 54 4.78 -7.78 -11.87
CA ALA A 54 4.61 -8.24 -10.49
C ALA A 54 5.93 -8.20 -9.71
N GLU A 55 7.02 -8.72 -10.28
CA GLU A 55 8.33 -8.74 -9.65
C GLU A 55 8.85 -7.31 -9.39
N ARG A 56 8.72 -6.41 -10.37
CA ARG A 56 9.11 -5.01 -10.20
C ARG A 56 8.30 -4.30 -9.11
N SER A 57 7.02 -4.63 -8.99
CA SER A 57 6.14 -4.13 -7.91
C SER A 57 6.59 -4.66 -6.54
N PHE A 58 6.80 -5.97 -6.43
CA PHE A 58 7.31 -6.62 -5.23
C PHE A 58 8.64 -6.03 -4.73
N LEU A 59 9.63 -5.90 -5.63
CA LEU A 59 10.94 -5.35 -5.31
C LEU A 59 10.83 -3.89 -4.85
N ARG A 60 9.96 -3.10 -5.49
CA ARG A 60 9.72 -1.71 -5.11
C ARG A 60 9.08 -1.58 -3.73
N GLU A 61 8.06 -2.38 -3.43
CA GLU A 61 7.43 -2.39 -2.10
C GLU A 61 8.42 -2.82 -1.03
N CYS A 62 9.16 -3.91 -1.26
CA CYS A 62 10.20 -4.36 -0.33
C CYS A 62 11.27 -3.28 -0.10
N LYS A 63 11.74 -2.61 -1.16
CA LYS A 63 12.74 -1.54 -1.06
C LYS A 63 12.20 -0.33 -0.29
N THR A 64 10.95 0.05 -0.51
CA THR A 64 10.35 1.24 0.10
C THR A 64 9.99 0.96 1.55
N LEU A 65 9.14 -0.04 1.81
CA LEU A 65 8.71 -0.44 3.15
C LEU A 65 9.85 -0.97 4.01
N GLY A 66 10.89 -1.50 3.37
CA GLY A 66 12.11 -1.93 4.03
C GLY A 66 12.87 -0.80 4.72
N LYS A 67 12.68 0.45 4.27
CA LYS A 67 13.44 1.63 4.72
C LYS A 67 12.59 2.64 5.48
N VAL A 68 11.34 2.85 5.08
CA VAL A 68 10.48 3.85 5.73
C VAL A 68 10.01 3.38 7.10
N ARG A 69 9.96 4.30 8.06
CA ARG A 69 9.50 4.05 9.43
C ARG A 69 8.73 5.25 9.94
N HIS A 70 7.41 5.14 9.95
CA HIS A 70 6.53 6.19 10.44
C HIS A 70 5.23 5.59 10.98
N ARG A 71 4.63 6.25 11.97
CA ARG A 71 3.41 5.74 12.66
C ARG A 71 2.18 5.67 11.77
N ASN A 72 2.16 6.43 10.67
CA ASN A 72 1.05 6.48 9.71
C ASN A 72 1.40 5.84 8.36
N LEU A 73 2.44 4.99 8.31
CA LEU A 73 2.75 4.17 7.15
C LEU A 73 2.69 2.71 7.56
N VAL A 74 2.18 1.84 6.70
CA VAL A 74 2.21 0.40 6.97
C VAL A 74 3.67 -0.06 7.10
N LYS A 75 3.98 -0.83 8.14
CA LYS A 75 5.31 -1.38 8.37
C LYS A 75 5.38 -2.81 7.83
N ILE A 76 6.38 -3.10 7.01
CA ILE A 76 6.69 -4.48 6.61
C ILE A 76 7.07 -5.33 7.83
N ILE A 77 6.48 -6.52 7.96
CA ILE A 77 6.93 -7.54 8.92
C ILE A 77 8.09 -8.31 8.29
N THR A 78 7.85 -8.90 7.12
CA THR A 78 8.86 -9.63 6.35
C THR A 78 8.40 -9.84 4.90
N SER A 79 9.18 -10.57 4.11
CA SER A 79 8.81 -11.01 2.77
C SER A 79 9.26 -12.46 2.53
N CYS A 80 8.59 -13.11 1.59
CA CYS A 80 8.97 -14.39 1.01
C CYS A 80 9.35 -14.16 -0.46
N SER A 81 10.50 -14.69 -0.89
CA SER A 81 10.97 -14.53 -2.26
C SER A 81 11.72 -15.79 -2.70
N THR A 82 11.00 -16.67 -3.38
CA THR A 82 11.55 -17.78 -4.18
C THR A 82 11.46 -17.44 -5.68
N PRO A 83 12.03 -18.23 -6.60
CA PRO A 83 11.86 -18.01 -8.03
C PRO A 83 10.38 -18.05 -8.47
N GLU A 84 9.58 -18.94 -7.87
CA GLU A 84 8.19 -19.20 -8.25
C GLU A 84 7.17 -18.42 -7.39
N PHE A 85 7.59 -17.87 -6.25
CA PHE A 85 6.68 -17.29 -5.28
C PHE A 85 7.25 -16.02 -4.64
N LYS A 86 6.51 -14.92 -4.79
CA LYS A 86 6.80 -13.63 -4.14
C LYS A 86 5.63 -13.24 -3.25
N ALA A 87 5.89 -12.96 -1.99
CA ALA A 87 4.90 -12.44 -1.07
C ALA A 87 5.48 -11.41 -0.10
N LEU A 88 4.64 -10.44 0.26
CA LEU A 88 4.92 -9.43 1.26
C LEU A 88 4.01 -9.67 2.47
N VAL A 89 4.59 -9.67 3.67
CA VAL A 89 3.88 -9.90 4.93
C VAL A 89 3.78 -8.58 5.70
N LEU A 90 2.55 -8.19 5.98
CA LEU A 90 2.19 -6.94 6.64
C LEU A 90 1.32 -7.24 7.88
N PRO A 91 1.23 -6.34 8.86
CA PRO A 91 0.25 -6.44 9.93
C PRO A 91 -1.17 -6.40 9.34
N LEU A 92 -2.06 -7.26 9.83
CA LEU A 92 -3.47 -7.18 9.44
C LEU A 92 -4.12 -5.96 10.12
N MET A 93 -4.64 -5.04 9.31
CA MET A 93 -5.31 -3.84 9.80
C MET A 93 -6.74 -4.19 10.18
N ALA A 94 -7.02 -4.18 11.50
CA ALA A 94 -8.24 -4.74 12.08
C ALA A 94 -9.53 -4.09 11.57
N ASN A 95 -9.49 -2.80 11.24
CA ASN A 95 -10.65 -2.04 10.76
C ASN A 95 -10.68 -1.89 9.23
N GLY A 96 -9.84 -2.65 8.50
CA GLY A 96 -9.85 -2.65 7.04
C GLY A 96 -9.41 -1.32 6.41
N SER A 97 -9.91 -1.04 5.22
CA SER A 97 -9.58 0.17 4.44
C SER A 97 -10.61 1.29 4.66
N LEU A 98 -10.19 2.55 4.52
CA LEU A 98 -11.07 3.70 4.55
C LEU A 98 -12.20 3.59 3.50
N HIS A 99 -11.92 2.99 2.33
CA HIS A 99 -12.93 2.72 1.31
C HIS A 99 -14.13 1.94 1.85
N GLN A 100 -13.90 0.90 2.68
CA GLN A 100 -14.97 0.10 3.28
C GLN A 100 -15.81 0.91 4.28
N HIS A 101 -15.23 1.91 4.94
CA HIS A 101 -15.97 2.81 5.85
C HIS A 101 -16.74 3.92 5.12
N LEU A 102 -16.28 4.32 3.93
CA LEU A 102 -16.92 5.36 3.14
C LEU A 102 -18.01 4.81 2.20
N HIS A 103 -17.81 3.61 1.66
CA HIS A 103 -18.64 3.04 0.59
C HIS A 103 -19.13 1.62 0.87
N GLY A 104 -18.65 0.97 1.94
CA GLY A 104 -18.92 -0.45 2.19
C GLY A 104 -20.28 -0.72 2.83
N GLU A 105 -20.75 -1.94 2.54
CA GLU A 105 -21.96 -2.63 3.02
C GLU A 105 -21.87 -3.09 4.49
N MET A 106 -21.00 -2.48 5.32
CA MET A 106 -21.02 -2.75 6.76
C MET A 106 -22.18 -1.98 7.37
N GLU A 107 -23.38 -2.57 7.34
CA GLU A 107 -24.63 -2.04 7.93
C GLU A 107 -24.51 -1.58 9.38
N ILE A 108 -23.41 -1.89 10.08
CA ILE A 108 -23.27 -1.79 11.53
C ILE A 108 -22.16 -0.82 11.98
N ALA A 109 -21.22 -0.43 11.10
CA ALA A 109 -20.21 0.57 11.44
C ALA A 109 -20.76 1.97 11.10
N GLY A 110 -21.45 2.59 12.06
CA GLY A 110 -22.01 3.94 11.92
C GLY A 110 -21.06 4.88 11.19
N ARG A 111 -21.60 5.64 10.23
CA ARG A 111 -20.89 6.60 9.38
C ARG A 111 -19.80 7.32 10.17
N LEU A 112 -18.56 7.31 9.67
CA LEU A 112 -17.44 8.01 10.31
C LEU A 112 -17.85 9.45 10.68
N SER A 113 -17.75 9.80 11.96
CA SER A 113 -17.98 11.17 12.42
C SER A 113 -16.99 12.13 11.77
N LEU A 114 -17.36 13.41 11.67
CA LEU A 114 -16.45 14.42 11.12
C LEU A 114 -15.11 14.44 11.85
N GLN A 115 -15.12 14.36 13.19
CA GLN A 115 -13.91 14.29 14.00
C GLN A 115 -13.03 13.09 13.60
N ARG A 116 -13.63 11.91 13.37
CA ARG A 116 -12.89 10.72 12.97
C ARG A 116 -12.29 10.88 11.57
N ARG A 117 -13.04 11.46 10.63
CA ARG A 117 -12.56 11.75 9.27
C ARG A 117 -11.36 12.70 9.30
N LEU A 118 -11.46 13.79 10.07
CA LEU A 118 -10.37 14.75 10.23
C LEU A 118 -9.13 14.09 10.85
N SER A 119 -9.30 13.25 11.87
CA SER A 119 -8.19 12.48 12.46
C SER A 119 -7.50 11.59 11.43
N ILE A 120 -8.28 10.88 10.60
CA ILE A 120 -7.75 10.01 9.53
C ILE A 120 -6.99 10.85 8.49
N LEU A 121 -7.54 11.99 8.07
CA LEU A 121 -6.88 12.87 7.10
C LEU A 121 -5.58 13.48 7.65
N CYS A 122 -5.54 13.82 8.94
CA CYS A 122 -4.31 14.26 9.61
C CYS A 122 -3.25 13.14 9.64
N ASP A 123 -3.65 11.92 9.99
CA ASP A 123 -2.77 10.75 9.98
C ASP A 123 -2.17 10.51 8.58
N VAL A 124 -3.00 10.53 7.53
CA VAL A 124 -2.53 10.40 6.14
C VAL A 124 -1.57 11.53 5.77
N ALA A 125 -1.90 12.77 6.12
CA ALA A 125 -1.04 13.93 5.86
C ALA A 125 0.34 13.79 6.53
N HIS A 126 0.40 13.34 7.78
CA HIS A 126 1.68 13.09 8.45
C HIS A 126 2.49 12.01 7.74
N GLY A 127 1.86 10.90 7.34
CA GLY A 127 2.53 9.83 6.59
C GLY A 127 3.10 10.31 5.25
N VAL A 128 2.32 11.07 4.48
CA VAL A 128 2.73 11.62 3.18
C VAL A 128 3.80 12.71 3.35
N SER A 129 3.64 13.60 4.34
CA SER A 129 4.63 14.64 4.65
C SER A 129 5.99 14.04 4.98
N TYR A 130 6.02 12.98 5.79
CA TYR A 130 7.25 12.23 6.08
C TYR A 130 7.93 11.69 4.81
N LEU A 131 7.16 11.11 3.88
CA LEU A 131 7.70 10.58 2.62
C LEU A 131 8.30 11.68 1.72
N HIS A 132 7.70 12.87 1.74
CA HIS A 132 8.08 13.99 0.87
C HIS A 132 9.22 14.83 1.42
N HIS A 133 9.28 15.01 2.74
CA HIS A 133 10.14 16.01 3.38
C HIS A 133 11.19 15.41 4.32
N ASP A 134 10.87 14.31 5.00
CA ASP A 134 11.75 13.73 6.03
C ASP A 134 12.56 12.53 5.52
N TYR A 135 12.21 12.02 4.34
CA TYR A 135 12.91 10.92 3.69
C TYR A 135 13.69 11.42 2.46
N SER A 136 14.97 11.07 2.36
CA SER A 136 15.85 11.46 1.25
C SER A 136 16.42 10.24 0.52
N PRO A 137 16.27 10.13 -0.82
CA PRO A 137 15.48 11.02 -1.69
C PRO A 137 13.98 10.95 -1.41
N PRO A 138 13.19 12.01 -1.69
CA PRO A 138 11.74 12.00 -1.51
C PRO A 138 11.07 10.80 -2.19
N ILE A 139 10.06 10.24 -1.53
CA ILE A 139 9.23 9.16 -2.05
C ILE A 139 7.87 9.73 -2.45
N VAL A 140 7.48 9.55 -3.71
CA VAL A 140 6.13 9.84 -4.19
C VAL A 140 5.35 8.53 -4.23
N HIS A 141 4.18 8.50 -3.58
CA HIS A 141 3.34 7.32 -3.43
C HIS A 141 2.66 6.91 -4.75
N CYS A 142 2.13 7.89 -5.50
CA CYS A 142 1.47 7.77 -6.80
C CYS A 142 0.11 7.04 -6.82
N ASP A 143 -0.34 6.42 -5.72
CA ASP A 143 -1.65 5.75 -5.64
C ASP A 143 -2.41 6.05 -4.34
N LEU A 144 -2.44 7.31 -3.89
CA LEU A 144 -3.26 7.68 -2.74
C LEU A 144 -4.76 7.60 -3.10
N LYS A 145 -5.50 6.78 -2.37
CA LYS A 145 -6.94 6.53 -2.51
C LYS A 145 -7.48 5.84 -1.25
N PRO A 146 -8.80 5.85 -0.98
CA PRO A 146 -9.37 5.27 0.24
C PRO A 146 -9.06 3.77 0.44
N GLN A 147 -8.84 3.01 -0.65
CA GLN A 147 -8.47 1.58 -0.57
C GLN A 147 -7.05 1.39 0.00
N ASN A 148 -6.17 2.37 -0.16
CA ASN A 148 -4.78 2.34 0.28
C ASN A 148 -4.57 3.03 1.63
N ILE A 149 -5.65 3.49 2.28
CA ILE A 149 -5.62 4.00 3.65
C ILE A 149 -6.19 2.92 4.57
N LEU A 150 -5.34 2.23 5.33
CA LEU A 150 -5.75 1.15 6.22
C LEU A 150 -5.86 1.63 7.67
N LEU A 151 -6.80 1.06 8.40
CA LEU A 151 -7.15 1.46 9.77
C LEU A 151 -6.78 0.33 10.75
N ASN A 152 -5.90 0.64 11.69
CA ASN A 152 -5.58 -0.29 12.77
C ASN A 152 -6.74 -0.38 13.78
N GLU A 153 -6.58 -1.18 14.84
CA GLU A 153 -7.60 -1.38 15.89
C GLU A 153 -8.06 -0.07 16.55
N GLN A 154 -7.16 0.91 16.71
CA GLN A 154 -7.45 2.22 17.32
C GLN A 154 -7.98 3.26 16.32
N MET A 155 -8.32 2.85 15.09
CA MET A 155 -8.74 3.71 13.98
C MET A 155 -7.68 4.75 13.57
N THR A 156 -6.40 4.47 13.81
CA THR A 156 -5.27 5.24 13.30
C THR A 156 -4.99 4.87 11.85
N ALA A 157 -4.86 5.87 10.98
CA ALA A 157 -4.68 5.64 9.55
C ALA A 157 -3.22 5.35 9.19
N HIS A 158 -3.04 4.38 8.31
CA HIS A 158 -1.76 3.93 7.78
C HIS A 158 -1.83 3.89 6.26
N VAL A 159 -0.95 4.65 5.59
CA VAL A 159 -0.81 4.60 4.13
C VAL A 159 -0.14 3.29 3.72
N ALA A 160 -0.75 2.60 2.76
CA ALA A 160 -0.37 1.28 2.28
C ALA A 160 -0.22 1.25 0.74
N ASP A 161 0.28 0.13 0.22
CA ASP A 161 0.48 -0.14 -1.21
C ASP A 161 1.45 0.81 -1.94
N PHE A 162 2.74 0.51 -1.78
CA PHE A 162 3.82 1.23 -2.45
C PHE A 162 4.20 0.61 -3.81
N GLY A 163 3.31 -0.21 -4.40
CA GLY A 163 3.56 -0.98 -5.62
C GLY A 163 3.96 -0.14 -6.82
N ILE A 164 3.58 1.14 -6.85
CA ILE A 164 3.95 2.08 -7.91
C ILE A 164 4.71 3.32 -7.45
N ALA A 165 5.15 3.36 -6.18
CA ALA A 165 5.92 4.47 -5.64
C ALA A 165 7.19 4.80 -6.44
N ARG A 166 7.69 6.02 -6.31
CA ARG A 166 8.91 6.50 -6.97
C ARG A 166 9.84 7.16 -5.97
N LEU A 167 11.11 6.80 -6.04
CA LEU A 167 12.18 7.50 -5.32
C LEU A 167 12.81 8.49 -6.29
N PHE A 168 12.87 9.77 -5.94
CA PHE A 168 13.45 10.81 -6.79
C PHE A 168 14.91 11.08 -6.46
N SER A 169 15.84 10.43 -7.15
CA SER A 169 17.26 10.78 -6.97
C SER A 169 17.53 12.19 -7.54
N PRO A 170 18.30 13.05 -6.87
CA PRO A 170 18.71 14.35 -7.43
C PRO A 170 19.56 14.23 -8.71
N THR A 171 20.00 13.02 -9.07
CA THR A 171 20.70 12.72 -10.33
C THR A 171 19.78 12.22 -11.44
N ASP A 172 18.48 12.08 -11.19
CA ASP A 172 17.49 11.51 -12.13
C ASP A 172 16.84 12.59 -13.02
N ASP A 173 17.63 13.58 -13.45
CA ASP A 173 17.23 14.63 -14.41
C ASP A 173 16.88 14.07 -15.82
N GLY A 174 16.80 12.75 -16.01
CA GLY A 174 16.67 12.09 -17.32
C GLY A 174 15.64 10.96 -17.46
N LEU A 175 14.94 10.53 -16.38
CA LEU A 175 13.87 9.50 -16.49
C LEU A 175 12.46 10.08 -16.30
N ALA A 176 12.33 11.39 -16.51
CA ALA A 176 11.09 12.14 -16.59
C ALA A 176 10.20 11.78 -17.80
N ALA A 177 10.68 10.96 -18.75
CA ALA A 177 9.98 10.67 -19.98
C ALA A 177 9.48 9.22 -20.02
N THR A 178 8.17 9.08 -20.24
CA THR A 178 7.44 7.84 -20.59
C THR A 178 7.27 6.81 -19.48
N SER A 179 6.28 7.02 -18.61
CA SER A 179 5.70 5.89 -17.87
C SER A 179 4.20 5.94 -18.04
N ALA A 180 3.65 4.95 -18.75
CA ALA A 180 2.21 4.73 -18.93
C ALA A 180 1.43 5.16 -17.68
N LEU A 181 0.34 5.91 -17.86
CA LEU A 181 -0.50 6.46 -16.79
C LEU A 181 -0.62 5.47 -15.62
N LYS A 182 -0.04 5.79 -14.47
CA LYS A 182 -0.10 4.95 -13.26
C LYS A 182 -0.87 5.66 -12.16
N GLY A 183 -1.57 4.86 -11.36
CA GLY A 183 -2.47 5.33 -10.32
C GLY A 183 -3.89 4.89 -10.63
N THR A 184 -4.83 5.38 -9.82
CA THR A 184 -6.24 5.02 -9.93
C THR A 184 -7.04 6.15 -10.54
N VAL A 185 -7.83 5.85 -11.58
CA VAL A 185 -8.72 6.82 -12.23
C VAL A 185 -9.60 7.52 -11.18
N GLY A 186 -9.71 8.84 -11.28
CA GLY A 186 -10.36 9.69 -10.28
C GLY A 186 -9.41 10.30 -9.24
N TYR A 187 -8.27 9.66 -8.97
CA TYR A 187 -7.24 10.16 -8.05
C TYR A 187 -5.96 10.62 -8.77
N ILE A 188 -5.82 10.27 -10.05
CA ILE A 188 -4.68 10.68 -10.88
C ILE A 188 -4.72 12.20 -11.13
N PRO A 189 -3.63 12.93 -10.85
CA PRO A 189 -3.49 14.34 -11.20
C PRO A 189 -3.65 14.59 -12.71
N PRO A 190 -4.34 15.67 -13.12
CA PRO A 190 -4.61 15.94 -14.54
C PRO A 190 -3.32 16.11 -15.35
N GLU A 191 -2.26 16.66 -14.77
CA GLU A 191 -0.96 16.82 -15.42
C GLU A 191 -0.36 15.48 -15.85
N TYR A 192 -0.60 14.39 -15.14
CA TYR A 192 -0.11 13.06 -15.54
C TYR A 192 -0.81 12.55 -16.80
N GLY A 193 -2.07 12.95 -17.02
CA GLY A 193 -2.87 12.59 -18.20
C GLY A 193 -2.40 13.24 -19.49
N ILE A 194 -1.72 14.38 -19.40
CA ILE A 194 -1.23 15.17 -20.54
C ILE A 194 0.30 15.06 -20.74
N GLY A 195 0.94 14.08 -20.10
CA GLY A 195 2.38 13.82 -20.24
C GLY A 195 3.28 14.59 -19.27
N GLY A 196 2.70 15.19 -18.22
CA GLY A 196 3.44 15.80 -17.12
C GLY A 196 4.24 14.78 -16.30
N THR A 197 5.18 15.29 -15.50
CA THR A 197 6.11 14.49 -14.72
C THR A 197 5.56 14.13 -13.35
N ILE A 198 5.86 12.93 -12.87
CA ILE A 198 5.53 12.52 -11.50
C ILE A 198 6.23 13.46 -10.51
N SER A 199 5.52 13.91 -9.47
CA SER A 199 6.08 14.76 -8.42
C SER A 199 5.33 14.57 -7.10
N THR A 200 5.88 15.13 -6.02
CA THR A 200 5.20 15.19 -4.71
C THR A 200 3.87 15.93 -4.79
N LYS A 201 3.71 16.87 -5.74
CA LYS A 201 2.43 17.58 -5.95
C LYS A 201 1.32 16.67 -6.46
N GLY A 202 1.65 15.58 -7.14
CA GLY A 202 0.65 14.60 -7.53
C GLY A 202 0.03 13.88 -6.34
N ASP A 203 0.84 13.51 -5.35
CA ASP A 203 0.31 12.96 -4.08
C ASP A 203 -0.54 14.01 -3.33
N VAL A 204 -0.17 15.29 -3.37
CA VAL A 204 -0.97 16.38 -2.77
C VAL A 204 -2.33 16.50 -3.47
N TYR A 205 -2.38 16.39 -4.80
CA TYR A 205 -3.64 16.35 -5.54
C TYR A 205 -4.48 15.14 -5.13
N SER A 206 -3.92 13.94 -5.16
CA SER A 206 -4.63 12.71 -4.78
C SER A 206 -5.12 12.77 -3.32
N TYR A 207 -4.34 13.36 -2.41
CA TYR A 207 -4.75 13.64 -1.03
C TYR A 207 -5.94 14.61 -0.96
N GLY A 208 -5.97 15.64 -1.81
CA GLY A 208 -7.10 16.58 -1.88
C GLY A 208 -8.41 15.95 -2.37
N ILE A 209 -8.35 14.80 -3.06
CA ILE A 209 -9.52 14.03 -3.49
C ILE A 209 -10.04 13.08 -2.39
N LEU A 210 -9.19 12.66 -1.44
CA LEU A 210 -9.55 11.77 -0.31
C LEU A 210 -10.65 12.37 0.58
#